data_AF-A0A2K1J7G9-F1
#
_entry.id   AF-A0A2K1J7G9-F1
#
_cell.length_a   1.000
_cell.length_b   1.000
_cell.length_c   1.000
_cell.angle_alpha   90.00
_cell.angle_beta   90.00
_cell.angle_gamma   90.00
#
_symmetry.space_group_name_H-M   'P 1'
#
loop_
_entity.id
_entity.type
_entity.pdbx_description
1 polymer ?
#
loop_
_entity_poly.entity_id
_entity_poly.type
_entity_poly.pdbx_seq_one_letter_code
_entity_poly.pdbx_strand_id
1 'polypeptide(L)'
;MAIFRNSLLYIFVLVAGSFLVVSLQVDSAPDQSFNAWAVGERAEYEAKQAASPHLGIQDNPDGDFNTAAKPTPVLESCLRIVGKKVSGAKYKKVKSAINSIPKGNSARCVVMIGEDFYKEKIKIPKEKPYVTIEGAGANKTVLSCHDYAGKVNSTYKSASFAVMSDYFIAKDVTFEKKVVVRTVNLEWFWQQNSHPLPSGGEVGQQAVAFRIEGDKAQFYRVALLGAQDTLYDMAGRHYFKDCYIQGSIDFIFGSGQSYYETCHLHSIANPGSGSLTAQKRGTGVETSGFSFVRFCVTGNGPIYLGRAWGPYSRVVFLYTDIAAPIISAGWYNWNDPEREKTVYNAQYKCTGVEANTTGRAWWSKELTDAEAASFLSWDLVDGKEWIGRV
;
A
#
# COMPACT_ATOMS: atom_id res chain seq x y z
N MET A 1 -23.49 67.05 16.77
CA MET A 1 -22.68 67.44 15.59
C MET A 1 -22.88 66.37 14.54
N ALA A 2 -23.78 66.59 13.60
CA ALA A 2 -23.90 65.79 12.38
C ALA A 2 -22.75 66.18 11.43
N ILE A 3 -22.36 65.30 10.48
CA ILE A 3 -22.14 65.60 9.05
C ILE A 3 -21.54 64.37 8.30
N PHE A 4 -22.34 63.89 7.33
CA PHE A 4 -22.07 63.42 5.96
C PHE A 4 -21.11 62.26 5.61
N ARG A 5 -21.75 61.18 5.11
CA ARG A 5 -21.58 60.51 3.79
C ARG A 5 -20.37 60.93 2.93
N ASN A 6 -19.55 59.94 2.55
CA ASN A 6 -18.81 59.94 1.30
C ASN A 6 -19.31 58.80 0.40
N SER A 7 -19.94 59.18 -0.70
CA SER A 7 -20.27 58.31 -1.84
C SER A 7 -19.06 58.29 -2.79
N LEU A 8 -18.65 57.11 -3.25
CA LEU A 8 -17.75 57.00 -4.41
C LEU A 8 -18.40 56.12 -5.48
N LEU A 9 -18.37 56.69 -6.68
CA LEU A 9 -19.05 56.39 -7.91
C LEU A 9 -18.52 55.09 -8.54
N TYR A 10 -19.40 54.14 -8.90
CA TYR A 10 -19.04 53.07 -9.83
C TYR A 10 -19.24 53.58 -11.26
N ILE A 11 -18.14 53.80 -11.98
CA ILE A 11 -18.17 54.06 -13.43
C ILE A 11 -18.15 52.69 -14.13
N PHE A 12 -19.27 52.32 -14.75
CA PHE A 12 -19.33 51.22 -15.71
C PHE A 12 -18.75 51.69 -17.04
N VAL A 13 -17.57 51.18 -17.41
CA VAL A 13 -17.08 51.27 -18.79
C VAL A 13 -17.38 49.93 -19.47
N LEU A 14 -18.43 49.91 -20.29
CA LEU A 14 -18.71 48.84 -21.24
C LEU A 14 -17.76 48.99 -22.43
N VAL A 15 -16.73 48.15 -22.50
CA VAL A 15 -15.97 47.92 -23.74
C VAL A 15 -16.37 46.55 -24.29
N ALA A 16 -17.09 46.59 -25.41
CA ALA A 16 -17.30 45.43 -26.26
C ALA A 16 -15.95 45.02 -26.87
N GLY A 17 -15.42 43.89 -26.43
CA GLY A 17 -14.19 43.31 -26.97
C GLY A 17 -14.36 41.80 -27.08
N SER A 18 -14.32 41.30 -28.32
CA SER A 18 -14.39 39.90 -28.68
C SER A 18 -13.46 39.04 -27.82
N PHE A 19 -14.02 38.14 -27.02
CA PHE A 19 -13.23 37.15 -26.29
C PHE A 19 -12.70 36.10 -27.28
N LEU A 20 -11.42 36.22 -27.63
CA LEU A 20 -10.64 35.10 -28.14
C LEU A 20 -10.52 34.09 -27.00
N VAL A 21 -11.27 32.98 -27.07
CA VAL A 21 -11.09 31.84 -26.17
C VAL A 21 -9.83 31.11 -26.61
N VAL A 22 -8.68 31.48 -26.04
CA VAL A 22 -7.49 30.64 -26.10
C VAL A 22 -7.71 29.50 -25.11
N SER A 23 -8.16 28.36 -25.63
CA SER A 23 -8.19 27.10 -24.89
C SER A 23 -6.74 26.65 -24.66
N LEU A 24 -6.12 27.11 -23.57
CA LEU A 24 -4.93 26.47 -23.03
C LEU A 24 -5.36 25.09 -22.52
N GLN A 25 -5.20 24.07 -23.37
CA GLN A 25 -5.11 22.70 -22.89
C GLN A 25 -3.89 22.62 -21.98
N VAL A 26 -4.12 22.74 -20.69
CA VAL A 26 -3.17 22.27 -19.69
C VAL A 26 -3.21 20.75 -19.76
N ASP A 27 -2.46 20.19 -20.70
CA ASP A 27 -2.00 18.82 -20.58
C ASP A 27 -1.18 18.77 -19.28
N SER A 28 -1.80 18.26 -18.22
CA SER A 28 -1.12 18.02 -16.95
C SER A 28 -0.09 16.92 -17.18
N ALA A 29 1.09 17.29 -17.66
CA ALA A 29 2.26 16.45 -17.58
C ALA A 29 2.47 16.00 -16.12
N PRO A 30 2.94 14.77 -15.88
CA PRO A 30 3.30 14.36 -14.53
C PRO A 30 4.33 15.34 -13.96
N ASP A 31 4.07 15.80 -12.75
CA ASP A 31 4.88 16.79 -12.02
C ASP A 31 6.35 16.35 -11.97
N GLN A 32 7.27 17.15 -12.54
CA GLN A 32 8.70 16.84 -12.58
C GLN A 32 9.30 16.67 -11.17
N SER A 33 8.75 17.35 -10.15
CA SER A 33 9.19 17.19 -8.75
C SER A 33 8.81 15.82 -8.18
N PHE A 34 7.71 15.24 -8.66
CA PHE A 34 7.21 13.94 -8.25
C PHE A 34 8.00 12.79 -8.88
N ASN A 35 8.37 12.90 -10.16
CA ASN A 35 9.27 11.94 -10.80
C ASN A 35 10.66 11.96 -10.16
N ALA A 36 11.16 13.14 -9.77
CA ALA A 36 12.42 13.27 -9.04
C ALA A 36 12.35 12.62 -7.63
N TRP A 37 11.24 12.80 -6.90
CA TRP A 37 11.00 12.13 -5.62
C TRP A 37 10.93 10.61 -5.76
N ALA A 38 10.14 10.09 -6.72
CA ALA A 38 9.99 8.65 -6.95
C ALA A 38 11.25 7.97 -7.53
N VAL A 39 12.16 8.74 -8.14
CA VAL A 39 13.51 8.29 -8.52
C VAL A 39 14.47 8.34 -7.32
N GLY A 40 14.35 9.34 -6.44
CA GLY A 40 15.12 9.43 -5.19
C GLY A 40 14.85 8.28 -4.23
N GLU A 41 13.58 8.01 -3.92
CA GLU A 41 13.16 6.87 -3.07
C GLU A 41 13.58 5.51 -3.68
N ARG A 42 13.67 5.44 -5.01
CA ARG A 42 14.10 4.26 -5.77
C ARG A 42 15.60 4.03 -5.71
N ALA A 43 16.40 5.09 -5.86
CA ALA A 43 17.84 5.00 -5.70
C ALA A 43 18.18 4.61 -4.25
N GLU A 44 17.39 5.08 -3.28
CA GLU A 44 17.50 4.69 -1.89
C GLU A 44 17.06 3.23 -1.64
N TYR A 45 16.00 2.75 -2.30
CA TYR A 45 15.60 1.32 -2.31
C TYR A 45 16.71 0.40 -2.84
N GLU A 46 17.31 0.72 -3.99
CA GLU A 46 18.38 -0.08 -4.59
C GLU A 46 19.67 0.00 -3.77
N ALA A 47 20.03 1.18 -3.25
CA ALA A 47 21.20 1.37 -2.40
C ALA A 47 21.07 0.68 -1.03
N LYS A 48 19.88 0.68 -0.41
CA LYS A 48 19.64 0.00 0.88
C LYS A 48 19.52 -1.52 0.73
N GLN A 49 18.98 -2.02 -0.38
CA GLN A 49 19.10 -3.44 -0.71
C GLN A 49 20.57 -3.87 -0.84
N ALA A 50 21.37 -3.09 -1.58
CA ALA A 50 22.79 -3.39 -1.79
C ALA A 50 23.65 -3.23 -0.52
N ALA A 51 23.24 -2.36 0.42
CA ALA A 51 23.98 -2.07 1.65
C ALA A 51 23.57 -2.93 2.86
N SER A 52 22.60 -3.84 2.73
CA SER A 52 22.21 -4.75 3.80
C SER A 52 23.06 -6.04 3.75
N PRO A 53 24.06 -6.21 4.64
CA PRO A 53 24.96 -7.37 4.62
C PRO A 53 24.28 -8.72 4.97
N HIS A 54 22.96 -8.74 5.20
CA HIS A 54 22.19 -9.93 5.52
C HIS A 54 21.06 -10.25 4.53
N LEU A 55 21.00 -9.58 3.37
CA LEU A 55 20.14 -9.97 2.24
C LEU A 55 20.87 -10.83 1.19
N GLY A 56 22.11 -11.23 1.45
CA GLY A 56 22.71 -12.36 0.76
C GLY A 56 22.00 -13.63 1.19
N ILE A 57 21.18 -14.19 0.29
CA ILE A 57 20.65 -15.57 0.28
C ILE A 57 20.94 -16.30 1.60
N GLN A 58 20.09 -16.10 2.62
CA GLN A 58 19.95 -17.18 3.57
C GLN A 58 19.30 -18.29 2.80
N ASP A 59 20.05 -19.39 2.61
CA ASP A 59 19.52 -20.67 2.19
C ASP A 59 18.17 -20.83 2.86
N ASN A 60 17.17 -20.91 1.98
CA ASN A 60 15.77 -21.03 2.30
C ASN A 60 15.63 -22.00 3.48
N PRO A 61 15.24 -21.55 4.69
CA PRO A 61 15.29 -22.42 5.85
C PRO A 61 14.25 -23.55 5.76
N ASP A 62 13.34 -23.53 4.77
CA ASP A 62 12.78 -24.73 4.14
C ASP A 62 11.93 -24.38 2.90
N GLY A 63 12.32 -24.90 1.74
CA GLY A 63 11.39 -25.16 0.65
C GLY A 63 11.54 -24.29 -0.58
N ASP A 64 12.41 -24.72 -1.49
CA ASP A 64 12.32 -24.47 -2.94
C ASP A 64 10.87 -24.14 -3.36
N PHE A 65 10.69 -23.11 -4.20
CA PHE A 65 9.43 -22.89 -4.93
C PHE A 65 8.84 -24.24 -5.29
N ASN A 66 7.62 -24.55 -4.82
CA ASN A 66 6.98 -25.83 -5.10
C ASN A 66 7.21 -26.19 -6.58
N THR A 67 8.13 -27.12 -6.83
CA THR A 67 8.49 -27.56 -8.19
C THR A 67 7.37 -28.37 -8.83
N ALA A 68 6.41 -28.83 -8.01
CA ALA A 68 5.20 -29.52 -8.44
C ALA A 68 4.04 -28.57 -8.75
N ALA A 69 4.04 -27.31 -8.28
CA ALA A 69 3.08 -26.30 -8.69
C ALA A 69 3.42 -25.85 -10.12
N LYS A 70 2.88 -26.56 -11.11
CA LYS A 70 3.03 -26.19 -12.52
C LYS A 70 2.45 -24.77 -12.70
N PRO A 71 3.24 -23.81 -13.25
CA PRO A 71 2.69 -22.54 -13.68
C PRO A 71 1.48 -22.85 -14.57
N THR A 72 0.31 -22.28 -14.26
CA THR A 72 -0.80 -22.37 -15.19
C THR A 72 -0.32 -21.73 -16.49
N PRO A 73 -0.26 -22.47 -17.62
CA PRO A 73 0.24 -21.91 -18.86
C PRO A 73 -0.54 -20.63 -19.17
N VAL A 74 0.18 -19.54 -19.42
CA VAL A 74 -0.45 -18.31 -19.91
C VAL A 74 -1.04 -18.67 -21.27
N LEU A 75 -2.37 -18.73 -21.34
CA LEU A 75 -3.02 -18.88 -22.63
C LEU A 75 -2.79 -17.58 -23.39
N GLU A 76 -2.16 -17.63 -24.57
CA GLU A 76 -1.99 -16.45 -25.43
C GLU A 76 -3.33 -15.74 -25.68
N SER A 77 -4.42 -16.52 -25.75
CA SER A 77 -5.79 -16.01 -25.86
C SER A 77 -6.22 -15.10 -24.71
N CYS A 78 -5.56 -15.19 -23.55
CA CYS A 78 -5.83 -14.41 -22.36
C CYS A 78 -4.74 -13.37 -22.01
N LEU A 79 -3.81 -13.10 -22.94
CA LEU A 79 -2.90 -11.97 -22.86
C LEU A 79 -3.62 -10.66 -23.23
N ARG A 80 -3.43 -9.61 -22.43
CA ARG A 80 -3.99 -8.26 -22.63
C ARG A 80 -2.89 -7.22 -22.49
N ILE A 81 -2.45 -6.67 -23.62
CA ILE A 81 -1.39 -5.65 -23.64
C ILE A 81 -2.03 -4.25 -23.57
N VAL A 82 -1.62 -3.47 -22.56
CA VAL A 82 -2.08 -2.12 -22.28
C VAL A 82 -0.93 -1.14 -22.46
N GLY A 83 -1.14 -0.07 -23.22
CA GLY A 83 -0.15 1.01 -23.33
C GLY A 83 -0.37 1.86 -24.56
N LYS A 84 -0.25 3.19 -24.41
CA LYS A 84 -0.40 4.11 -25.56
C LYS A 84 0.75 3.99 -26.55
N LYS A 85 1.95 3.66 -26.05
CA LYS A 85 3.21 3.61 -26.80
C LYS A 85 3.74 2.18 -26.99
N VAL A 86 2.96 1.16 -26.60
CA VAL A 86 3.38 -0.23 -26.71
C VAL A 86 2.87 -0.80 -28.04
N SER A 87 3.80 -1.24 -28.89
CA SER A 87 3.44 -1.90 -30.16
C SER A 87 2.60 -3.15 -29.90
N GLY A 88 1.52 -3.34 -30.66
CA GLY A 88 0.60 -4.47 -30.45
C GLY A 88 -0.36 -4.33 -29.26
N ALA A 89 -0.34 -3.20 -28.54
CA ALA A 89 -1.31 -2.95 -27.47
C ALA A 89 -2.74 -2.85 -27.99
N LYS A 90 -3.62 -3.72 -27.48
CA LYS A 90 -5.06 -3.71 -27.80
C LYS A 90 -5.85 -2.74 -26.92
N TYR A 91 -5.26 -2.29 -25.82
CA TYR A 91 -5.93 -1.45 -24.83
C TYR A 91 -5.11 -0.20 -24.49
N LYS A 92 -5.78 0.94 -24.31
CA LYS A 92 -5.19 2.18 -23.80
C LYS A 92 -5.41 2.38 -22.29
N LYS A 93 -6.33 1.61 -21.71
CA LYS A 93 -6.77 1.71 -20.31
C LYS A 93 -6.70 0.34 -19.65
N VAL A 94 -6.21 0.28 -18.42
CA VAL A 94 -6.08 -0.96 -17.64
C VAL A 94 -7.47 -1.51 -17.31
N LYS A 95 -8.42 -0.63 -16.96
CA LYS A 95 -9.81 -1.02 -16.69
C LYS A 95 -10.46 -1.70 -17.90
N SER A 96 -10.19 -1.23 -19.12
CA SER A 96 -10.74 -1.84 -20.33
C SER A 96 -10.18 -3.25 -20.57
N ALA A 97 -8.88 -3.46 -20.33
CA ALA A 97 -8.28 -4.80 -20.42
C ALA A 97 -8.88 -5.77 -19.40
N ILE A 98 -8.99 -5.36 -18.14
CA ILE A 98 -9.63 -6.17 -17.08
C ILE A 98 -11.10 -6.45 -17.41
N ASN A 99 -11.83 -5.47 -17.94
CA ASN A 99 -13.24 -5.65 -18.30
C ASN A 99 -13.43 -6.69 -19.40
N SER A 100 -12.45 -6.87 -20.29
CA SER A 100 -12.50 -7.86 -21.38
C SER A 100 -12.34 -9.32 -20.93
N ILE A 101 -11.87 -9.56 -19.70
CA ILE A 101 -11.75 -10.91 -19.14
C ILE A 101 -13.16 -11.42 -18.81
N PRO A 102 -13.57 -12.62 -19.27
CA PRO A 102 -14.92 -13.13 -19.04
C PRO A 102 -15.18 -13.39 -17.55
N LYS A 103 -16.46 -13.37 -17.16
CA LYS A 103 -16.88 -13.87 -15.85
C LYS A 103 -16.70 -15.39 -15.80
N GLY A 104 -16.39 -15.94 -14.63
CA GLY A 104 -16.11 -17.37 -14.45
C GLY A 104 -14.78 -17.81 -15.07
N ASN A 105 -13.86 -16.87 -15.29
CA ASN A 105 -12.56 -17.16 -15.87
C ASN A 105 -11.80 -18.22 -15.07
N SER A 106 -11.42 -19.33 -15.70
CA SER A 106 -10.70 -20.44 -15.06
C SER A 106 -9.23 -20.53 -15.47
N ALA A 107 -8.77 -19.69 -16.40
CA ALA A 107 -7.41 -19.70 -16.92
C ALA A 107 -6.66 -18.42 -16.53
N ARG A 108 -5.33 -18.50 -16.41
CA ARG A 108 -4.48 -17.34 -16.11
C ARG A 108 -4.56 -16.31 -17.23
N CYS A 109 -5.06 -15.11 -16.93
CA CYS A 109 -5.12 -13.99 -17.86
C CYS A 109 -4.17 -12.88 -17.42
N VAL A 110 -3.17 -12.60 -18.25
CA VAL A 110 -2.10 -11.65 -17.94
C VAL A 110 -2.42 -10.32 -18.61
N VAL A 111 -2.53 -9.26 -17.80
CA VAL A 111 -2.63 -7.88 -18.25
C VAL A 111 -1.24 -7.26 -18.15
N MET A 112 -0.51 -7.23 -19.26
CA MET A 112 0.78 -6.55 -19.37
C MET A 112 0.54 -5.06 -19.57
N ILE A 113 1.13 -4.23 -18.72
CA ILE A 113 0.93 -2.79 -18.69
C ILE A 113 2.28 -2.13 -18.99
N GLY A 114 2.30 -1.32 -20.06
CA GLY A 114 3.47 -0.53 -20.42
C GLY A 114 3.84 0.53 -19.38
N GLU A 115 4.99 1.16 -19.62
CA GLU A 115 5.42 2.34 -18.88
C GLU A 115 4.47 3.51 -19.15
N ASP A 116 3.75 3.96 -18.13
CA ASP A 116 2.95 5.18 -18.10
C ASP A 116 2.41 5.40 -16.66
N PHE A 117 1.83 6.57 -16.45
CA PHE A 117 0.97 6.85 -15.30
C PHE A 117 -0.50 6.66 -15.68
N TYR A 118 -1.17 5.72 -15.03
CA TYR A 118 -2.57 5.38 -15.28
C TYR A 118 -3.47 5.88 -14.15
N LYS A 119 -4.13 7.02 -14.42
CA LYS A 119 -5.11 7.61 -13.51
C LYS A 119 -6.48 6.93 -13.67
N GLU A 120 -6.66 5.79 -13.01
CA GLU A 120 -7.87 4.98 -13.11
C GLU A 120 -8.30 4.42 -11.75
N LYS A 121 -9.61 4.42 -11.48
CA LYS A 121 -10.18 3.64 -10.37
C LYS A 121 -10.53 2.25 -10.87
N ILE A 122 -9.83 1.24 -10.36
CA ILE A 122 -9.89 -0.12 -10.87
C ILE A 122 -10.45 -1.07 -9.82
N LYS A 123 -11.32 -1.97 -10.28
CA LYS A 123 -11.92 -3.02 -9.48
C LYS A 123 -11.89 -4.33 -10.25
N ILE A 124 -11.31 -5.37 -9.66
CA ILE A 124 -11.38 -6.74 -10.17
C ILE A 124 -12.41 -7.48 -9.30
N PRO A 125 -13.62 -7.74 -9.84
CA PRO A 125 -14.68 -8.34 -9.06
C PRO A 125 -14.46 -9.84 -8.89
N LYS A 126 -15.14 -10.45 -7.89
CA LYS A 126 -14.95 -11.85 -7.48
C LYS A 126 -15.16 -12.85 -8.62
N GLU A 127 -15.98 -12.53 -9.61
CA GLU A 127 -16.30 -13.41 -10.72
C GLU A 127 -15.18 -13.51 -11.77
N LYS A 128 -14.00 -12.92 -11.56
CA LYS A 128 -12.88 -12.92 -12.52
C LYS A 128 -11.58 -13.46 -11.91
N PRO A 129 -11.51 -14.73 -11.44
CA PRO A 129 -10.29 -15.27 -10.84
C PRO A 129 -9.15 -15.42 -11.84
N TYR A 130 -7.95 -15.69 -11.32
CA TYR A 130 -6.74 -15.93 -12.13
C TYR A 130 -6.27 -14.73 -12.98
N VAL A 131 -6.47 -13.51 -12.51
CA VAL A 131 -5.96 -12.30 -13.17
C VAL A 131 -4.55 -11.97 -12.67
N THR A 132 -3.62 -11.78 -13.61
CA THR A 132 -2.30 -11.21 -13.35
C THR A 132 -2.22 -9.80 -13.89
N ILE A 133 -1.70 -8.88 -13.10
CA ILE A 133 -1.26 -7.55 -13.54
C ILE A 133 0.26 -7.53 -13.52
N GLU A 134 0.87 -7.19 -14.65
CA GLU A 134 2.32 -7.13 -14.79
C GLU A 134 2.70 -5.79 -15.43
N GLY A 135 3.39 -4.93 -14.68
CA GLY A 135 3.89 -3.67 -15.21
C GLY A 135 5.25 -3.83 -15.92
N ALA A 136 5.72 -2.76 -16.55
CA ALA A 136 7.04 -2.73 -17.17
C ALA A 136 8.20 -2.60 -16.15
N GLY A 137 7.88 -2.61 -14.85
CA GLY A 137 8.76 -2.27 -13.73
C GLY A 137 8.01 -1.40 -12.74
N ALA A 138 8.22 -1.59 -11.43
CA ALA A 138 7.59 -0.76 -10.41
C ALA A 138 7.97 0.73 -10.54
N ASN A 139 9.08 1.06 -11.22
CA ASN A 139 9.41 2.45 -11.62
C ASN A 139 8.52 3.05 -12.66
N LYS A 140 8.04 2.20 -13.55
CA LYS A 140 7.67 2.59 -14.90
C LYS A 140 6.16 2.60 -15.04
N THR A 141 5.49 1.71 -14.32
CA THR A 141 4.05 1.55 -14.38
C THR A 141 3.43 1.94 -13.04
N VAL A 142 2.67 3.03 -13.02
CA VAL A 142 2.00 3.56 -11.81
C VAL A 142 0.49 3.59 -12.02
N LEU A 143 -0.28 2.99 -11.10
CA LEU A 143 -1.73 3.00 -11.09
C LEU A 143 -2.24 3.81 -9.89
N SER A 144 -3.05 4.85 -10.13
CA SER A 144 -3.44 5.81 -9.08
C SER A 144 -4.84 6.42 -9.29
N CYS A 145 -5.50 6.83 -8.21
CA CYS A 145 -6.78 7.55 -8.24
C CYS A 145 -6.99 8.45 -7.00
N HIS A 146 -7.57 9.64 -7.18
CA HIS A 146 -7.75 10.65 -6.11
C HIS A 146 -9.11 10.57 -5.38
N ASP A 147 -9.38 9.45 -4.72
CA ASP A 147 -10.50 9.32 -3.77
C ASP A 147 -10.00 9.24 -2.32
N TYR A 148 -10.79 9.58 -1.33
CA TYR A 148 -10.44 9.41 0.09
C TYR A 148 -11.72 9.24 0.90
N ALA A 149 -11.64 8.69 2.11
CA ALA A 149 -12.80 8.26 2.87
C ALA A 149 -13.87 9.34 3.03
N GLY A 150 -13.49 10.57 3.36
CA GLY A 150 -14.42 11.70 3.49
C GLY A 150 -15.14 12.04 2.18
N LYS A 151 -14.46 11.93 1.03
CA LYS A 151 -15.07 12.18 -0.30
C LYS A 151 -16.05 11.10 -0.73
N VAL A 152 -15.77 9.83 -0.39
CA VAL A 152 -16.61 8.68 -0.82
C VAL A 152 -17.42 8.06 0.32
N ASN A 153 -17.41 8.70 1.48
CA ASN A 153 -18.01 8.27 2.74
C ASN A 153 -17.67 6.81 3.13
N SER A 154 -16.43 6.38 2.89
CA SER A 154 -15.97 5.01 3.20
C SER A 154 -14.47 4.81 2.91
N THR A 155 -13.70 4.30 3.89
CA THR A 155 -12.33 3.79 3.66
C THR A 155 -12.33 2.67 2.61
N TYR A 156 -13.26 1.72 2.70
CA TYR A 156 -13.38 0.60 1.75
C TYR A 156 -13.54 1.07 0.29
N LYS A 157 -14.35 2.11 0.06
CA LYS A 157 -14.58 2.67 -1.28
C LYS A 157 -13.45 3.60 -1.73
N SER A 158 -12.52 3.98 -0.85
CA SER A 158 -11.43 4.91 -1.19
C SER A 158 -10.34 4.29 -2.06
N ALA A 159 -10.26 2.95 -2.11
CA ALA A 159 -9.23 2.21 -2.84
C ALA A 159 -9.06 2.69 -4.30
N SER A 160 -7.82 3.01 -4.69
CA SER A 160 -7.46 3.25 -6.11
C SER A 160 -7.61 1.96 -6.91
N PHE A 161 -7.11 0.86 -6.36
CA PHE A 161 -7.21 -0.47 -6.93
C PHE A 161 -7.79 -1.45 -5.90
N ALA A 162 -8.89 -2.13 -6.26
CA ALA A 162 -9.58 -3.07 -5.39
C ALA A 162 -9.69 -4.44 -6.06
N VAL A 163 -9.23 -5.49 -5.38
CA VAL A 163 -9.28 -6.87 -5.86
C VAL A 163 -10.10 -7.71 -4.90
N MET A 164 -11.14 -8.32 -5.42
CA MET A 164 -12.02 -9.22 -4.67
C MET A 164 -12.02 -10.63 -5.24
N SER A 165 -11.03 -10.90 -6.08
CA SER A 165 -10.95 -12.06 -6.93
C SER A 165 -9.82 -12.97 -6.50
N ASP A 166 -10.09 -14.27 -6.50
CA ASP A 166 -9.13 -15.26 -6.04
C ASP A 166 -8.00 -15.48 -7.06
N TYR A 167 -6.87 -15.97 -6.55
CA TYR A 167 -5.65 -16.26 -7.30
C TYR A 167 -5.10 -15.04 -8.06
N PHE A 168 -5.31 -13.83 -7.56
CA PHE A 168 -4.76 -12.61 -8.16
C PHE A 168 -3.23 -12.56 -8.08
N ILE A 169 -2.57 -12.01 -9.08
CA ILE A 169 -1.13 -11.76 -9.06
C ILE A 169 -0.85 -10.32 -9.49
N ALA A 170 0.04 -9.62 -8.78
CA ALA A 170 0.64 -8.38 -9.23
C ALA A 170 2.17 -8.49 -9.28
N LYS A 171 2.77 -8.02 -10.37
CA LYS A 171 4.22 -7.98 -10.57
C LYS A 171 4.65 -6.63 -11.12
N ASP A 172 5.79 -6.13 -10.66
CA ASP A 172 6.53 -5.05 -11.32
C ASP A 172 5.68 -3.80 -11.60
N VAL A 173 4.86 -3.39 -10.63
CA VAL A 173 3.90 -2.28 -10.75
C VAL A 173 3.79 -1.52 -9.44
N THR A 174 3.54 -0.22 -9.52
CA THR A 174 3.23 0.62 -8.37
C THR A 174 1.74 0.89 -8.28
N PHE A 175 1.15 0.67 -7.11
CA PHE A 175 -0.17 1.19 -6.76
C PHE A 175 -0.02 2.33 -5.79
N GLU A 176 -0.54 3.49 -6.17
CA GLU A 176 -0.33 4.72 -5.42
C GLU A 176 -1.65 5.34 -4.96
N LYS A 177 -1.56 5.97 -3.79
CA LYS A 177 -2.49 6.95 -3.30
C LYS A 177 -1.81 8.27 -2.92
N LYS A 178 -1.91 9.25 -3.81
CA LYS A 178 -1.53 10.62 -3.47
C LYS A 178 -2.63 11.26 -2.61
N VAL A 179 -2.36 11.43 -1.32
CA VAL A 179 -3.21 12.23 -0.44
C VAL A 179 -2.81 13.69 -0.57
N VAL A 180 -3.63 14.46 -1.28
CA VAL A 180 -3.56 15.92 -1.30
C VAL A 180 -4.63 16.41 -0.35
N VAL A 181 -4.25 16.84 0.86
CA VAL A 181 -5.19 17.51 1.76
C VAL A 181 -5.51 18.87 1.17
N ARG A 182 -6.74 19.04 0.67
CA ARG A 182 -7.32 20.37 0.51
C ARG A 182 -7.87 20.76 1.86
N THR A 183 -7.06 21.43 2.67
CA THR A 183 -7.57 22.16 3.83
C THR A 183 -8.46 23.27 3.29
N VAL A 184 -9.77 23.11 3.40
CA VAL A 184 -10.73 24.20 3.28
C VAL A 184 -10.81 24.89 4.63
N ASN A 185 -9.83 25.73 4.92
CA ASN A 185 -10.01 26.88 5.80
C ASN A 185 -9.82 28.14 4.96
N LEU A 186 -10.74 29.08 5.11
CA LEU A 186 -10.90 30.28 4.28
C LEU A 186 -9.81 31.36 4.47
N GLU A 187 -8.60 30.98 4.90
CA GLU A 187 -7.44 31.86 4.92
C GLU A 187 -6.21 31.04 4.50
N TRP A 188 -5.28 31.66 3.75
CA TRP A 188 -4.09 31.08 3.08
C TRP A 188 -4.23 30.68 1.61
N PHE A 189 -4.82 31.60 0.84
CA PHE A 189 -4.61 31.73 -0.61
C PHE A 189 -3.21 32.32 -0.89
N TRP A 190 -2.14 31.50 -0.87
CA TRP A 190 -0.94 31.59 -1.74
C TRP A 190 0.18 30.61 -1.29
N GLN A 191 0.12 29.35 -1.69
CA GLN A 191 1.32 28.54 -1.97
C GLN A 191 0.93 27.30 -2.76
N GLN A 192 1.10 27.37 -4.07
CA GLN A 192 1.15 26.19 -4.93
C GLN A 192 2.50 25.48 -4.66
N ASN A 193 2.46 24.15 -4.50
CA ASN A 193 3.61 23.21 -4.46
C ASN A 193 4.06 22.60 -3.12
N SER A 194 3.22 22.48 -2.10
CA SER A 194 3.45 21.56 -0.96
C SER A 194 2.15 21.41 -0.16
N HIS A 195 1.32 20.42 -0.47
CA HIS A 195 0.17 20.12 0.38
C HIS A 195 0.65 19.26 1.55
N PRO A 196 0.51 19.71 2.81
CA PRO A 196 0.91 18.90 3.96
C PRO A 196 0.09 17.60 3.95
N LEU A 197 0.75 16.48 4.25
CA LEU A 197 0.06 15.23 4.56
C LEU A 197 -0.90 15.49 5.73
N PRO A 198 -2.09 14.84 5.76
CA PRO A 198 -2.97 15.01 6.89
C PRO A 198 -2.27 14.49 8.14
N SER A 199 -2.50 15.15 9.26
CA SER A 199 -2.00 14.68 10.55
C SER A 199 -2.42 13.22 10.75
N GLY A 200 -1.50 12.38 11.21
CA GLY A 200 -1.76 10.95 11.40
C GLY A 200 -3.03 10.71 12.23
N GLY A 201 -4.01 10.02 11.64
CA GLY A 201 -5.26 9.64 12.32
C GLY A 201 -6.43 10.61 12.15
N GLU A 202 -6.31 11.60 11.25
CA GLU A 202 -7.40 12.53 10.95
C GLU A 202 -8.64 11.80 10.41
N VAL A 203 -9.80 12.09 11.01
CA VAL A 203 -11.06 11.44 10.68
C VAL A 203 -11.45 11.79 9.24
N GLY A 204 -11.65 10.77 8.41
CA GLY A 204 -12.07 10.94 7.02
C GLY A 204 -10.93 11.10 6.02
N GLN A 205 -9.67 11.12 6.45
CA GLN A 205 -8.51 11.24 5.54
C GLN A 205 -7.94 9.89 5.08
N GLN A 206 -8.54 8.76 5.50
CA GLN A 206 -8.12 7.44 5.06
C GLN A 206 -8.15 7.32 3.54
N ALA A 207 -7.07 6.82 2.94
CA ALA A 207 -6.92 6.79 1.51
C ALA A 207 -6.16 5.54 1.08
N VAL A 208 -6.93 4.55 0.64
CA VAL A 208 -6.39 3.24 0.26
C VAL A 208 -5.77 3.28 -1.14
N ALA A 209 -4.51 2.88 -1.25
CA ALA A 209 -3.84 2.66 -2.54
C ALA A 209 -4.30 1.33 -3.14
N PHE A 210 -4.21 0.27 -2.34
CA PHE A 210 -4.56 -1.08 -2.76
C PHE A 210 -5.42 -1.78 -1.71
N ARG A 211 -6.50 -2.44 -2.16
CA ARG A 211 -7.34 -3.28 -1.31
C ARG A 211 -7.41 -4.69 -1.88
N ILE A 212 -7.17 -5.69 -1.04
CA ILE A 212 -7.28 -7.11 -1.38
C ILE A 212 -8.24 -7.82 -0.42
N GLU A 213 -9.26 -8.50 -0.98
CA GLU A 213 -10.15 -9.41 -0.25
C GLU A 213 -10.32 -10.78 -0.94
N GLY A 214 -9.67 -10.96 -2.10
CA GLY A 214 -9.62 -12.25 -2.79
C GLY A 214 -8.59 -13.17 -2.15
N ASP A 215 -8.85 -14.48 -2.17
CA ASP A 215 -7.97 -15.47 -1.56
C ASP A 215 -6.80 -15.85 -2.49
N LYS A 216 -5.68 -16.30 -1.91
CA LYS A 216 -4.50 -16.81 -2.63
C LYS A 216 -3.87 -15.79 -3.58
N ALA A 217 -3.70 -14.55 -3.12
CA ALA A 217 -3.12 -13.46 -3.92
C ALA A 217 -1.60 -13.36 -3.74
N GLN A 218 -0.88 -13.04 -4.83
CA GLN A 218 0.58 -12.93 -4.81
C GLN A 218 1.05 -11.57 -5.33
N PHE A 219 2.06 -11.00 -4.70
CA PHE A 219 2.65 -9.71 -5.05
C PHE A 219 4.16 -9.84 -5.12
N TYR A 220 4.77 -9.47 -6.25
CA TYR A 220 6.22 -9.56 -6.47
C TYR A 220 6.76 -8.23 -6.98
N ARG A 221 7.73 -7.64 -6.28
CA ARG A 221 8.35 -6.36 -6.70
C ARG A 221 7.30 -5.27 -6.98
N VAL A 222 6.32 -5.20 -6.08
CA VAL A 222 5.24 -4.19 -6.13
C VAL A 222 5.55 -3.08 -5.13
N ALA A 223 5.31 -1.84 -5.54
CA ALA A 223 5.31 -0.72 -4.59
C ALA A 223 3.88 -0.31 -4.24
N LEU A 224 3.62 -0.12 -2.96
CA LEU A 224 2.34 0.30 -2.39
C LEU A 224 2.57 1.61 -1.65
N LEU A 225 2.17 2.71 -2.27
CA LEU A 225 2.54 4.05 -1.81
C LEU A 225 1.28 4.80 -1.34
N GLY A 226 1.31 5.32 -0.11
CA GLY A 226 0.22 6.10 0.44
C GLY A 226 0.62 6.81 1.74
N ALA A 227 -0.38 7.18 2.53
CA ALA A 227 -0.21 7.78 3.85
C ALA A 227 -1.02 6.99 4.88
N GLN A 228 -2.22 7.48 5.23
CA GLN A 228 -3.13 6.75 6.10
C GLN A 228 -3.87 5.65 5.32
N ASP A 229 -3.84 4.42 5.86
CA ASP A 229 -4.55 3.24 5.33
C ASP A 229 -4.08 2.81 3.91
N THR A 230 -2.77 2.82 3.64
CA THR A 230 -2.21 2.52 2.29
C THR A 230 -2.65 1.17 1.70
N LEU A 231 -2.38 0.07 2.41
CA LEU A 231 -2.70 -1.30 2.02
C LEU A 231 -3.82 -1.83 2.92
N TYR A 232 -5.00 -1.99 2.34
CA TYR A 232 -6.11 -2.69 2.99
C TYR A 232 -6.07 -4.19 2.65
N ASP A 233 -5.27 -4.90 3.42
CA ASP A 233 -5.18 -6.36 3.44
C ASP A 233 -6.38 -6.94 4.22
N MET A 234 -7.54 -6.93 3.54
CA MET A 234 -8.83 -7.06 4.18
C MET A 234 -9.13 -8.49 4.62
N ALA A 235 -8.96 -9.47 3.74
CA ALA A 235 -9.29 -10.87 3.98
C ALA A 235 -8.64 -11.79 2.92
N GLY A 236 -8.50 -13.07 3.26
CA GLY A 236 -7.90 -14.11 2.41
C GLY A 236 -6.43 -14.37 2.76
N ARG A 237 -5.82 -15.32 2.04
CA ARG A 237 -4.41 -15.69 2.15
C ARG A 237 -3.57 -14.96 1.13
N HIS A 238 -2.55 -14.21 1.55
CA HIS A 238 -1.73 -13.43 0.62
C HIS A 238 -0.23 -13.62 0.87
N TYR A 239 0.52 -13.49 -0.22
CA TYR A 239 1.97 -13.57 -0.22
C TYR A 239 2.56 -12.33 -0.89
N PHE A 240 3.43 -11.62 -0.17
CA PHE A 240 4.10 -10.42 -0.67
C PHE A 240 5.61 -10.66 -0.62
N LYS A 241 6.28 -10.49 -1.77
CA LYS A 241 7.72 -10.71 -1.88
C LYS A 241 8.40 -9.54 -2.58
N ASP A 242 9.51 -9.09 -2.02
CA ASP A 242 10.35 -8.02 -2.58
C ASP A 242 9.57 -6.70 -2.78
N CYS A 243 8.54 -6.46 -1.96
CA CYS A 243 7.68 -5.29 -2.07
C CYS A 243 8.25 -4.07 -1.33
N TYR A 244 7.78 -2.89 -1.71
CA TYR A 244 8.01 -1.64 -0.96
C TYR A 244 6.67 -1.08 -0.51
N ILE A 245 6.50 -0.78 0.77
CA ILE A 245 5.24 -0.30 1.33
C ILE A 245 5.49 0.96 2.13
N GLN A 246 4.81 2.05 1.76
CA GLN A 246 4.97 3.36 2.39
C GLN A 246 3.65 3.85 2.98
N GLY A 247 3.73 4.44 4.18
CA GLY A 247 2.60 5.15 4.75
C GLY A 247 2.89 5.80 6.10
N SER A 248 1.84 6.31 6.74
CA SER A 248 1.94 7.02 8.02
C SER A 248 1.25 6.23 9.14
N ILE A 249 -0.07 6.22 9.17
CA ILE A 249 -0.86 5.53 10.19
C ILE A 249 -1.62 4.35 9.59
N ASP A 250 -1.56 3.22 10.29
CA ASP A 250 -2.24 1.97 9.96
C ASP A 250 -2.03 1.54 8.49
N PHE A 251 -0.84 1.78 7.95
CA PHE A 251 -0.68 1.70 6.50
C PHE A 251 -0.66 0.28 5.94
N ILE A 252 -0.59 -0.74 6.80
CA ILE A 252 -0.98 -2.12 6.50
C ILE A 252 -2.06 -2.55 7.49
N PHE A 253 -3.29 -2.74 7.04
CA PHE A 253 -4.41 -3.01 7.94
C PHE A 253 -5.44 -3.98 7.37
N GLY A 254 -6.21 -4.60 8.25
CA GLY A 254 -7.28 -5.55 7.91
C GLY A 254 -7.12 -6.90 8.60
N SER A 255 -7.79 -7.93 8.07
CA SER A 255 -7.93 -9.26 8.68
C SER A 255 -7.33 -10.38 7.81
N GLY A 256 -6.44 -10.05 6.86
CA GLY A 256 -5.74 -11.05 6.04
C GLY A 256 -4.91 -12.05 6.84
N GLN A 257 -4.67 -13.21 6.24
CA GLN A 257 -3.68 -14.20 6.64
C GLN A 257 -2.50 -14.06 5.68
N SER A 258 -1.50 -13.29 6.06
CA SER A 258 -0.54 -12.76 5.08
C SER A 258 0.89 -12.96 5.53
N TYR A 259 1.67 -13.50 4.61
CA TYR A 259 3.10 -13.72 4.75
C TYR A 259 3.83 -12.73 3.84
N TYR A 260 4.53 -11.80 4.46
CA TYR A 260 5.34 -10.83 3.77
C TYR A 260 6.81 -11.21 3.93
N GLU A 261 7.57 -11.20 2.84
CA GLU A 261 8.94 -11.70 2.81
C GLU A 261 9.87 -10.77 2.04
N THR A 262 10.98 -10.39 2.68
CA THR A 262 12.04 -9.60 2.03
C THR A 262 11.52 -8.27 1.48
N CYS A 263 10.58 -7.63 2.17
CA CYS A 263 10.03 -6.33 1.77
C CYS A 263 10.59 -5.20 2.64
N HIS A 264 10.25 -3.97 2.26
CA HIS A 264 10.65 -2.75 2.95
C HIS A 264 9.41 -1.95 3.37
N LEU A 265 9.32 -1.61 4.66
CA LEU A 265 8.35 -0.66 5.20
C LEU A 265 9.00 0.72 5.39
N HIS A 266 8.44 1.75 4.76
CA HIS A 266 8.90 3.13 4.91
C HIS A 266 7.83 4.01 5.54
N SER A 267 8.11 4.52 6.73
CA SER A 267 7.22 5.44 7.43
C SER A 267 7.41 6.88 6.96
N ILE A 268 6.31 7.56 6.67
CA ILE A 268 6.26 9.02 6.41
C ILE A 268 5.45 9.74 7.50
N ALA A 269 5.39 9.18 8.71
CA ALA A 269 4.65 9.75 9.83
C ALA A 269 5.27 11.08 10.29
N ASN A 270 4.78 12.20 9.73
CA ASN A 270 5.18 13.56 10.08
C ASN A 270 4.14 14.59 9.58
N PRO A 271 3.65 15.54 10.41
CA PRO A 271 3.79 15.64 11.87
C PRO A 271 2.89 14.64 12.60
N GLY A 272 3.29 14.24 13.81
CA GLY A 272 2.49 13.37 14.69
C GLY A 272 3.04 11.94 14.80
N SER A 273 2.19 11.00 15.23
CA SER A 273 2.56 9.59 15.36
C SER A 273 1.90 8.71 14.30
N GLY A 274 2.57 7.61 13.97
CA GLY A 274 2.10 6.62 12.99
C GLY A 274 1.87 5.24 13.57
N SER A 275 1.52 4.30 12.70
CA SER A 275 1.58 2.87 12.96
C SER A 275 1.86 2.11 11.68
N LEU A 276 2.81 1.17 11.72
CA LEU A 276 3.08 0.30 10.57
C LEU A 276 1.85 -0.55 10.25
N THR A 277 1.21 -1.09 11.29
CA THR A 277 0.14 -2.08 11.14
C THR A 277 -1.11 -1.79 11.98
N ALA A 278 -2.26 -2.27 11.51
CA ALA A 278 -3.50 -2.35 12.28
C ALA A 278 -4.28 -3.62 11.94
N GLN A 279 -3.91 -4.74 12.57
CA GLN A 279 -4.47 -6.05 12.27
C GLN A 279 -5.77 -6.30 13.06
N LYS A 280 -6.78 -6.86 12.40
CA LYS A 280 -8.18 -6.93 12.85
C LYS A 280 -8.73 -8.36 12.99
N ARG A 281 -7.91 -9.29 13.44
CA ARG A 281 -8.37 -10.64 13.83
C ARG A 281 -9.39 -10.54 14.95
N GLY A 282 -10.53 -11.19 14.75
CA GLY A 282 -11.72 -11.04 15.59
C GLY A 282 -11.78 -12.04 16.73
N THR A 283 -11.23 -13.24 16.54
CA THR A 283 -11.35 -14.37 17.46
C THR A 283 -10.06 -15.20 17.55
N GLY A 284 -9.91 -15.96 18.65
CA GLY A 284 -8.75 -16.84 18.85
C GLY A 284 -8.72 -18.07 17.93
N VAL A 285 -9.82 -18.39 17.25
CA VAL A 285 -9.92 -19.55 16.34
C VAL A 285 -9.57 -19.21 14.89
N GLU A 286 -9.61 -17.93 14.51
CA GLU A 286 -9.21 -17.50 13.16
C GLU A 286 -7.73 -17.75 12.91
N THR A 287 -7.34 -18.07 11.68
CA THR A 287 -5.93 -18.24 11.29
C THR A 287 -5.29 -16.96 10.74
N SER A 288 -6.03 -15.85 10.68
CA SER A 288 -5.55 -14.55 10.18
C SER A 288 -4.39 -13.98 11.01
N GLY A 289 -3.63 -13.07 10.42
CA GLY A 289 -2.42 -12.50 11.03
C GLY A 289 -1.46 -12.01 9.97
N PHE A 290 -0.55 -11.13 10.37
CA PHE A 290 0.54 -10.66 9.52
C PHE A 290 1.87 -11.17 10.05
N SER A 291 2.63 -11.84 9.19
CA SER A 291 4.03 -12.20 9.45
C SER A 291 4.94 -11.45 8.51
N PHE A 292 5.88 -10.69 9.07
CA PHE A 292 6.86 -9.88 8.36
C PHE A 292 8.24 -10.53 8.56
N VAL A 293 8.76 -11.18 7.52
CA VAL A 293 10.02 -11.95 7.58
C VAL A 293 11.11 -11.28 6.74
N ARG A 294 12.28 -11.03 7.34
CA ARG A 294 13.45 -10.42 6.68
C ARG A 294 13.17 -9.02 6.14
N PHE A 295 12.62 -8.16 6.98
CA PHE A 295 12.22 -6.81 6.61
C PHE A 295 13.28 -5.75 6.90
N CYS A 296 13.16 -4.62 6.23
CA CYS A 296 13.74 -3.35 6.65
C CYS A 296 12.61 -2.37 6.99
N VAL A 297 12.72 -1.68 8.13
CA VAL A 297 11.78 -0.63 8.57
C VAL A 297 12.54 0.67 8.72
N THR A 298 12.22 1.66 7.88
CA THR A 298 12.88 2.99 7.86
C THR A 298 11.87 4.13 7.86
N GLY A 299 12.37 5.37 7.87
CA GLY A 299 11.56 6.56 7.65
C GLY A 299 11.36 7.37 8.94
N ASN A 300 10.31 8.20 8.96
CA ASN A 300 10.02 9.14 10.03
C ASN A 300 9.15 8.54 11.15
N GLY A 301 9.16 9.18 12.31
CA GLY A 301 8.38 8.79 13.48
C GLY A 301 8.12 9.99 14.39
N PRO A 302 7.51 9.78 15.56
CA PRO A 302 7.37 8.50 16.26
C PRO A 302 6.33 7.54 15.65
N ILE A 303 6.58 6.23 15.63
CA ILE A 303 5.65 5.23 15.07
C ILE A 303 5.52 3.97 15.93
N TYR A 304 4.32 3.37 15.98
CA TYR A 304 4.11 2.03 16.54
C TYR A 304 4.41 0.94 15.50
N LEU A 305 4.94 -0.21 15.94
CA LEU A 305 4.98 -1.45 15.14
C LEU A 305 3.57 -1.93 14.76
N GLY A 306 2.61 -1.75 15.67
CA GLY A 306 1.22 -2.06 15.38
C GLY A 306 0.24 -1.57 16.42
N ARG A 307 -0.99 -1.32 15.97
CA ARG A 307 -2.14 -1.08 16.83
C ARG A 307 -3.12 -2.24 16.70
N ALA A 308 -3.57 -2.78 17.82
CA ALA A 308 -4.47 -3.92 17.81
C ALA A 308 -5.89 -3.50 17.43
N TRP A 309 -6.21 -3.36 16.13
CA TRP A 309 -7.55 -2.96 15.68
C TRP A 309 -8.62 -3.98 16.10
N GLY A 310 -8.30 -5.27 15.98
CA GLY A 310 -9.13 -6.38 16.47
C GLY A 310 -8.70 -6.88 17.86
N PRO A 311 -9.62 -7.48 18.64
CA PRO A 311 -9.30 -7.96 19.98
C PRO A 311 -8.30 -9.13 20.01
N TYR A 312 -8.16 -9.89 18.91
CA TYR A 312 -7.20 -10.98 18.79
C TYR A 312 -6.10 -10.66 17.78
N SER A 313 -5.79 -9.36 17.60
CA SER A 313 -4.79 -8.87 16.66
C SER A 313 -3.51 -9.71 16.70
N ARG A 314 -3.00 -10.10 15.53
CA ARG A 314 -1.79 -10.92 15.41
C ARG A 314 -0.82 -10.34 14.40
N VAL A 315 0.32 -9.88 14.89
CA VAL A 315 1.40 -9.28 14.09
C VAL A 315 2.74 -9.78 14.61
N VAL A 316 3.58 -10.31 13.73
CA VAL A 316 4.91 -10.81 14.08
C VAL A 316 5.95 -10.22 13.14
N PHE A 317 7.02 -9.64 13.70
CA PHE A 317 8.21 -9.22 12.97
C PHE A 317 9.37 -10.18 13.24
N LEU A 318 9.96 -10.75 12.20
CA LEU A 318 11.00 -11.78 12.28
C LEU A 318 12.20 -11.40 11.42
N TYR A 319 13.40 -11.41 11.98
CA TYR A 319 14.63 -11.03 11.28
C TYR A 319 14.53 -9.65 10.61
N THR A 320 13.88 -8.71 11.30
CA THR A 320 13.62 -7.37 10.77
C THR A 320 14.67 -6.38 11.29
N ASP A 321 15.30 -5.63 10.38
CA ASP A 321 16.10 -4.46 10.72
C ASP A 321 15.19 -3.25 10.93
N ILE A 322 15.20 -2.67 12.13
CA ILE A 322 14.32 -1.59 12.55
C ILE A 322 15.16 -0.35 12.84
N ALA A 323 15.16 0.56 11.87
CA ALA A 323 15.85 1.85 11.94
C ALA A 323 14.91 3.05 12.07
N ALA A 324 13.60 2.87 11.81
CA ALA A 324 12.61 3.93 11.98
C ALA A 324 12.36 4.23 13.48
N PRO A 325 12.11 5.49 13.88
CA PRO A 325 11.92 5.86 15.29
C PRO A 325 10.67 5.21 15.92
N ILE A 326 10.85 4.09 16.62
CA ILE A 326 9.75 3.33 17.23
C ILE A 326 9.42 3.93 18.60
N ILE A 327 8.13 4.13 18.89
CA ILE A 327 7.70 4.49 20.24
C ILE A 327 8.14 3.38 21.21
N SER A 328 8.73 3.70 22.37
CA SER A 328 9.29 2.70 23.31
C SER A 328 8.36 1.50 23.56
N ALA A 329 7.07 1.76 23.81
CA ALA A 329 6.06 0.71 24.02
C ALA A 329 5.91 -0.23 22.81
N GLY A 330 6.22 0.23 21.60
CA GLY A 330 6.20 -0.48 20.33
C GLY A 330 4.80 -0.80 19.81
N TRP A 331 3.86 -1.07 20.71
CA TRP A 331 2.54 -1.58 20.41
C TRP A 331 1.47 -0.78 21.14
N TYR A 332 0.29 -0.68 20.52
CA TYR A 332 -0.86 0.02 21.09
C TYR A 332 -2.08 -0.91 21.16
N ASN A 333 -2.65 -1.03 22.35
CA ASN A 333 -3.80 -1.90 22.65
C ASN A 333 -5.16 -1.29 22.25
N TRP A 334 -5.17 -0.15 21.54
CA TRP A 334 -6.41 0.58 21.21
C TRP A 334 -7.16 1.16 22.42
N ASN A 335 -6.46 1.44 23.52
CA ASN A 335 -7.03 1.83 24.83
C ASN A 335 -7.99 0.78 25.41
N ASP A 336 -7.72 -0.50 25.13
CA ASP A 336 -8.55 -1.61 25.57
C ASP A 336 -7.69 -2.67 26.28
N PRO A 337 -7.62 -2.64 27.63
CA PRO A 337 -6.80 -3.57 28.41
C PRO A 337 -7.18 -5.05 28.23
N GLU A 338 -8.40 -5.35 27.78
CA GLU A 338 -8.79 -6.75 27.54
C GLU A 338 -8.01 -7.35 26.36
N ARG A 339 -7.58 -6.52 25.39
CA ARG A 339 -6.78 -6.97 24.25
C ARG A 339 -5.40 -7.46 24.67
N GLU A 340 -4.85 -6.93 25.75
CA GLU A 340 -3.53 -7.31 26.28
C GLU A 340 -3.46 -8.81 26.64
N LYS A 341 -4.61 -9.44 26.90
CA LYS A 341 -4.72 -10.87 27.22
C LYS A 341 -4.77 -11.77 25.98
N THR A 342 -5.14 -11.22 24.82
CA THR A 342 -5.54 -12.01 23.64
C THR A 342 -4.75 -11.70 22.38
N VAL A 343 -4.16 -10.52 22.26
CA VAL A 343 -3.33 -10.14 21.10
C VAL A 343 -2.04 -10.96 21.07
N TYR A 344 -1.54 -11.20 19.86
CA TYR A 344 -0.27 -11.85 19.62
C TYR A 344 0.63 -10.91 18.83
N ASN A 345 1.25 -9.97 19.54
CA ASN A 345 2.19 -9.00 18.99
C ASN A 345 3.60 -9.37 19.40
N ALA A 346 4.46 -9.64 18.42
CA ALA A 346 5.73 -10.27 18.71
C ALA A 346 6.88 -9.82 17.81
N GLN A 347 8.09 -9.90 18.36
CA GLN A 347 9.37 -9.72 17.67
C GLN A 347 10.22 -10.98 17.81
N TYR A 348 10.99 -11.31 16.79
CA TYR A 348 11.95 -12.42 16.80
C TYR A 348 13.23 -12.03 16.06
N LYS A 349 14.38 -12.07 16.74
CA LYS A 349 15.71 -11.76 16.16
C LYS A 349 15.72 -10.49 15.30
N CYS A 350 14.99 -9.46 15.73
CA CYS A 350 15.03 -8.14 15.10
C CYS A 350 16.32 -7.42 15.47
N THR A 351 16.83 -6.60 14.56
CA THR A 351 18.09 -5.84 14.73
C THR A 351 17.85 -4.37 14.39
N GLY A 352 18.86 -3.51 14.58
CA GLY A 352 18.74 -2.08 14.36
C GLY A 352 18.53 -1.29 15.65
N VAL A 353 18.73 0.03 15.56
CA VAL A 353 18.75 0.95 16.72
C VAL A 353 17.43 0.97 17.50
N GLU A 354 16.32 0.67 16.83
CA GLU A 354 14.97 0.74 17.39
C GLU A 354 14.36 -0.64 17.65
N ALA A 355 15.14 -1.72 17.48
CA ALA A 355 14.66 -3.09 17.69
C ALA A 355 14.63 -3.55 19.15
N ASN A 356 15.34 -2.86 20.06
CA ASN A 356 15.42 -3.22 21.47
C ASN A 356 14.00 -3.37 22.07
N THR A 357 13.76 -4.51 22.72
CA THR A 357 12.48 -4.86 23.33
C THR A 357 12.33 -4.30 24.76
N THR A 358 13.39 -3.73 25.33
CA THR A 358 13.35 -3.06 26.63
C THR A 358 12.37 -1.88 26.58
N GLY A 359 11.37 -1.89 27.46
CA GLY A 359 10.35 -0.84 27.49
C GLY A 359 9.21 -1.04 26.49
N ARG A 360 9.17 -2.16 25.76
CA ARG A 360 7.98 -2.58 25.01
C ARG A 360 6.82 -2.84 25.97
N ALA A 361 5.61 -2.77 25.43
CA ALA A 361 4.41 -3.13 26.15
C ALA A 361 4.56 -4.54 26.76
N TRP A 362 4.28 -4.68 28.05
CA TRP A 362 4.54 -5.90 28.83
C TRP A 362 3.82 -7.15 28.29
N TRP A 363 2.74 -6.94 27.53
CA TRP A 363 1.94 -7.96 26.86
C TRP A 363 2.45 -8.34 25.46
N SER A 364 3.46 -7.64 24.94
CA SER A 364 4.15 -8.06 23.71
C SER A 364 5.17 -9.16 23.99
N LYS A 365 5.55 -9.90 22.95
CA LYS A 365 6.41 -11.08 23.08
C LYS A 365 7.72 -10.92 22.34
N GLU A 366 8.78 -11.42 22.95
CA GLU A 366 10.01 -11.81 22.25
C GLU A 366 9.97 -13.33 22.09
N LEU A 367 9.95 -13.80 20.85
CA LEU A 367 9.73 -15.23 20.57
C LEU A 367 11.01 -16.04 20.77
N THR A 368 10.81 -17.29 21.20
CA THR A 368 11.82 -18.35 21.07
C THR A 368 11.87 -18.90 19.64
N ASP A 369 12.94 -19.64 19.31
CA ASP A 369 13.09 -20.30 18.01
C ASP A 369 11.89 -21.22 17.69
N ALA A 370 11.37 -21.96 18.69
CA ALA A 370 10.24 -22.85 18.53
C ALA A 370 8.91 -22.12 18.26
N GLU A 371 8.67 -20.99 18.94
CA GLU A 371 7.47 -20.16 18.71
C GLU A 371 7.52 -19.47 17.35
N ALA A 372 8.72 -19.04 16.92
CA ALA A 372 8.94 -18.35 15.65
C ALA A 372 8.77 -19.27 14.44
N ALA A 373 9.06 -20.57 14.55
CA ALA A 373 9.09 -21.52 13.44
C ALA A 373 7.82 -21.47 12.56
N SER A 374 6.64 -21.42 13.17
CA SER A 374 5.35 -21.38 12.43
C SER A 374 5.13 -20.08 11.64
N PHE A 375 5.77 -18.98 12.06
CA PHE A 375 5.66 -17.67 11.42
C PHE A 375 6.75 -17.42 10.38
N LEU A 376 7.81 -18.24 10.35
CA LEU A 376 8.91 -18.17 9.38
C LEU A 376 8.62 -18.92 8.07
N SER A 377 7.59 -19.77 8.05
CA SER A 377 7.21 -20.55 6.87
C SER A 377 6.00 -19.93 6.18
N TRP A 378 6.01 -19.92 4.85
CA TRP A 378 4.83 -19.65 4.04
C TRP A 378 3.71 -20.68 4.21
N ASP A 379 3.93 -21.76 4.98
CA ASP A 379 2.86 -22.66 5.43
C ASP A 379 1.85 -21.90 6.30
N LEU A 380 2.24 -20.76 6.89
CA LEU A 380 1.32 -19.82 7.54
C LEU A 380 0.15 -19.44 6.63
N VAL A 381 0.35 -19.42 5.31
CA VAL A 381 -0.68 -19.07 4.33
C VAL A 381 -1.05 -20.26 3.45
N ASP A 382 -0.75 -21.49 3.87
CA ASP A 382 -0.88 -22.72 3.06
C ASP A 382 -0.11 -22.62 1.72
N GLY A 383 1.03 -21.93 1.73
CA GLY A 383 1.73 -21.50 0.52
C GLY A 383 2.09 -22.64 -0.44
N LYS A 384 2.41 -23.83 0.10
CA LYS A 384 2.69 -25.04 -0.69
C LYS A 384 1.57 -25.40 -1.66
N GLU A 385 0.32 -25.06 -1.37
CA GLU A 385 -0.83 -25.42 -2.20
C GLU A 385 -1.05 -24.50 -3.41
N TRP A 386 -0.59 -23.25 -3.37
CA TRP A 386 -1.03 -22.23 -4.33
C TRP A 386 0.01 -21.18 -4.72
N ILE A 387 1.10 -21.03 -3.98
CA ILE A 387 2.24 -20.21 -4.38
C ILE A 387 3.04 -21.03 -5.40
N GLY A 388 2.88 -20.69 -6.68
CA GLY A 388 3.60 -21.31 -7.79
C GLY A 388 4.71 -20.41 -8.32
N ARG A 389 5.56 -20.94 -9.21
CA ARG A 389 6.48 -20.09 -9.98
C ARG A 389 5.67 -19.17 -10.91
N VAL A 390 6.05 -17.90 -10.92
CA VAL A 390 5.33 -16.82 -11.62
C VAL A 390 6.15 -16.24 -12.74
#